data_AF-K2CGA9-F1
#
_entry.id   AF-K2CGA9-F1
#
_cell.length_a   1.000
_cell.length_b   1.000
_cell.length_c   1.000
_cell.angle_alpha   90.00
_cell.angle_beta   90.00
_cell.angle_gamma   90.00
#
_symmetry.space_group_name_H-M   'P 1'
#
loop_
_entity.id
_entity.type
_entity.pdbx_description
1 polymer ?
#
loop_
_entity_poly.entity_id
_entity_poly.type
_entity_poly.pdbx_seq_one_letter_code
_entity_poly.pdbx_strand_id
1 'polypeptide(L)'
;MPATQGLFESFDNLDQIPPEAIARWIKPAPQLVLLENYLANRILYPQALSLTEYDMRIDLAILREALRMHSPRPVAQRTNALLGDSPFLNVTLRKILIPKRFLNFVPDIASLTWAFVDAFLIERRKEDYFSDLWTLVLTDDSDEIIGSLILPQFNRLGEIKISLSGKSYQVKQGSALVLPCLANRCELSYKVQNGSVLGKAESAIEVYGGKLGLVIDGRSL
;
A
#
# COMPACT_ATOMS: atom_id res chain seq x y z
N MET A 1 -18.71 21.17 -18.20
CA MET A 1 -17.45 20.41 -18.29
C MET A 1 -17.48 19.40 -17.14
N PRO A 2 -17.13 18.11 -17.36
CA PRO A 2 -16.99 17.17 -16.25
C PRO A 2 -15.92 17.71 -15.30
N ALA A 3 -16.22 17.80 -14.00
CA ALA A 3 -15.21 18.18 -13.01
C ALA A 3 -14.12 17.10 -13.01
N THR A 4 -12.88 17.48 -13.26
CA THR A 4 -11.73 16.59 -13.09
C THR A 4 -11.63 16.22 -11.63
N GLN A 5 -11.92 14.97 -11.29
CA GLN A 5 -11.91 14.53 -9.90
C GLN A 5 -10.50 14.63 -9.32
N GLY A 6 -10.35 15.32 -8.20
CA GLY A 6 -9.08 15.47 -7.50
C GLY A 6 -8.61 14.20 -6.80
N LEU A 7 -7.31 14.13 -6.44
CA LEU A 7 -6.74 13.00 -5.68
C LEU A 7 -7.49 12.75 -4.37
N PHE A 8 -7.95 13.83 -3.73
CA PHE A 8 -8.52 13.81 -2.41
C PHE A 8 -10.05 13.96 -2.37
N GLU A 9 -10.70 14.15 -3.52
CA GLU A 9 -12.14 14.45 -3.60
C GLU A 9 -13.03 13.29 -3.10
N SER A 10 -12.50 12.05 -3.10
CA SER A 10 -13.23 10.87 -2.62
C SER A 10 -13.13 10.62 -1.11
N PHE A 11 -12.60 11.55 -0.32
CA PHE A 11 -12.41 11.38 1.13
C PHE A 11 -13.14 12.47 1.92
N ASP A 12 -14.23 12.10 2.61
CA ASP A 12 -15.16 13.05 3.24
C ASP A 12 -14.71 13.63 4.60
N ASN A 13 -13.48 13.36 5.06
CA ASN A 13 -13.00 13.74 6.40
C ASN A 13 -11.51 14.12 6.44
N LEU A 14 -11.01 14.74 5.37
CA LEU A 14 -9.59 15.15 5.30
C LEU A 14 -9.22 16.19 6.35
N ASP A 15 -10.17 17.05 6.71
CA ASP A 15 -10.04 18.08 7.74
C ASP A 15 -9.82 17.50 9.15
N GLN A 16 -10.14 16.22 9.36
CA GLN A 16 -9.91 15.51 10.62
C GLN A 16 -8.51 14.88 10.73
N ILE A 17 -7.69 14.94 9.66
CA ILE A 17 -6.33 14.42 9.69
C ILE A 17 -5.44 15.43 10.43
N PRO A 18 -4.89 15.09 11.62
CA PRO A 18 -4.03 16.01 12.34
C PRO A 18 -2.67 16.16 11.62
N PRO A 19 -2.07 17.37 11.56
CA PRO A 19 -0.78 17.60 10.92
C PRO A 19 0.35 16.68 11.44
N GLU A 20 0.32 16.30 12.71
CA GLU A 20 1.26 15.38 13.33
C GLU A 20 1.23 13.99 12.69
N ALA A 21 0.04 13.51 12.29
CA ALA A 21 -0.12 12.23 11.61
C ALA A 21 0.45 12.26 10.19
N ILE A 22 0.46 13.42 9.53
CA ILE A 22 1.12 13.61 8.23
C ILE A 22 2.64 13.69 8.43
N ALA A 23 3.10 14.48 9.42
CA ALA A 23 4.50 14.73 9.69
C ALA A 23 5.31 13.45 9.95
N ARG A 24 4.71 12.43 10.58
CA ARG A 24 5.39 11.15 10.90
C ARG A 24 5.95 10.41 9.69
N TRP A 25 5.40 10.67 8.50
CA TRP A 25 5.83 10.04 7.24
C TRP A 25 6.96 10.79 6.53
N ILE A 26 7.25 12.03 6.93
CA ILE A 26 8.14 12.93 6.22
C ILE A 26 9.42 13.13 7.03
N LYS A 27 10.58 12.93 6.38
CA LYS A 27 11.90 13.10 7.02
C LYS A 27 12.76 14.09 6.23
N PRO A 28 13.24 15.20 6.84
CA PRO A 28 12.89 15.68 8.19
C PRO A 28 11.43 16.14 8.28
N ALA A 29 10.88 16.13 9.51
CA ALA A 29 9.49 16.53 9.74
C ALA A 29 9.32 18.05 9.48
N PRO A 30 8.36 18.47 8.64
CA PRO A 30 8.05 19.88 8.45
C PRO A 30 7.43 20.54 9.68
N GLN A 31 7.39 21.86 9.68
CA GLN A 31 6.62 22.63 10.66
C GLN A 31 5.13 22.33 10.49
N LEU A 32 4.43 22.07 11.61
CA LEU A 32 3.03 21.66 11.61
C LEU A 32 2.11 22.68 10.94
N VAL A 33 2.36 23.98 11.14
CA VAL A 33 1.61 25.07 10.50
C VAL A 33 1.70 25.01 8.98
N LEU A 34 2.84 24.59 8.42
CA LEU A 34 2.98 24.44 6.97
C LEU A 34 2.13 23.26 6.46
N LEU A 35 2.10 22.16 7.20
CA LEU A 35 1.26 21.00 6.85
C LEU A 35 -0.22 21.32 6.96
N GLU A 36 -0.64 22.04 8.00
CA GLU A 36 -2.02 22.49 8.18
C GLU A 36 -2.48 23.37 7.00
N ASN A 37 -1.68 24.38 6.65
CA ASN A 37 -1.96 25.24 5.50
C ASN A 37 -1.99 24.45 4.18
N TYR A 38 -1.07 23.49 4.02
CA TYR A 38 -1.01 22.65 2.82
C TYR A 38 -2.25 21.75 2.71
N LEU A 39 -2.66 21.10 3.81
CA LEU A 39 -3.87 20.28 3.88
C LEU A 39 -5.12 21.11 3.58
N ALA A 40 -5.25 22.28 4.20
CA ALA A 40 -6.37 23.20 3.94
C ALA A 40 -6.45 23.59 2.45
N ASN A 41 -5.30 23.88 1.82
CA ASN A 41 -5.25 24.16 0.38
C ASN A 41 -5.64 22.94 -0.46
N ARG A 42 -5.28 21.72 -0.06
CA ARG A 42 -5.69 20.49 -0.76
C ARG A 42 -7.18 20.19 -0.61
N ILE A 43 -7.78 20.57 0.50
CA ILE A 43 -9.25 20.46 0.70
C ILE A 43 -9.98 21.48 -0.18
N LEU A 44 -9.49 22.72 -0.24
CA LEU A 44 -10.10 23.79 -1.05
C LEU A 44 -9.87 23.60 -2.56
N TYR A 45 -8.74 23.00 -2.94
CA TYR A 45 -8.32 22.79 -4.33
C TYR A 45 -7.85 21.34 -4.56
N PRO A 46 -8.76 20.35 -4.54
CA PRO A 46 -8.41 18.93 -4.62
C PRO A 46 -7.78 18.50 -5.96
N GLN A 47 -7.95 19.31 -7.00
CA GLN A 47 -7.37 19.14 -8.34
C GLN A 47 -5.93 19.67 -8.47
N ALA A 48 -5.41 20.37 -7.45
CA ALA A 48 -4.08 20.95 -7.51
C ALA A 48 -3.00 19.86 -7.55
N LEU A 49 -2.08 19.97 -8.50
CA LEU A 49 -0.96 19.03 -8.66
C LEU A 49 0.21 19.39 -7.74
N SER A 50 0.97 18.39 -7.32
CA SER A 50 2.28 18.59 -6.70
C SER A 50 3.29 19.09 -7.72
N LEU A 51 4.04 20.15 -7.38
CA LEU A 51 5.04 20.74 -8.27
C LEU A 51 6.45 20.25 -7.97
N THR A 52 6.71 19.86 -6.73
CA THR A 52 8.00 19.35 -6.28
C THR A 52 7.90 17.92 -5.76
N GLU A 53 9.04 17.21 -5.71
CA GLU A 53 9.11 15.89 -5.06
C GLU A 53 8.73 15.98 -3.57
N TYR A 54 9.03 17.11 -2.94
CA TYR A 54 8.68 17.33 -1.54
C TYR A 54 7.17 17.46 -1.35
N ASP A 55 6.50 18.22 -2.22
CA ASP A 55 5.03 18.32 -2.25
C ASP A 55 4.41 16.94 -2.47
N MET A 56 4.97 16.16 -3.39
CA MET A 56 4.51 14.79 -3.68
C MET A 56 4.61 13.89 -2.44
N ARG A 57 5.66 14.04 -1.63
CA ARG A 57 5.81 13.32 -0.36
C ARG A 57 4.74 13.75 0.66
N ILE A 58 4.37 15.04 0.69
CA ILE A 58 3.26 15.51 1.53
C ILE A 58 1.93 14.93 1.02
N ASP A 59 1.65 14.99 -0.28
CA ASP A 59 0.43 14.43 -0.87
C ASP A 59 0.31 12.92 -0.58
N LEU A 60 1.40 12.17 -0.72
CA LEU A 60 1.42 10.74 -0.37
C LEU A 60 1.25 10.51 1.14
N ALA A 61 1.72 11.40 2.00
CA ALA A 61 1.52 11.31 3.45
C ALA A 61 0.06 11.60 3.84
N ILE A 62 -0.58 12.60 3.22
CA ILE A 62 -2.01 12.87 3.36
C ILE A 62 -2.82 11.68 2.87
N LEU A 63 -2.47 11.13 1.70
CA LEU A 63 -3.15 9.98 1.11
C LEU A 63 -3.09 8.75 2.03
N ARG A 64 -1.94 8.48 2.65
CA ARG A 64 -1.80 7.40 3.65
C ARG A 64 -2.79 7.56 4.79
N GLU A 65 -2.88 8.76 5.37
CA GLU A 65 -3.78 9.03 6.49
C GLU A 65 -5.25 8.98 6.08
N ALA A 66 -5.59 9.54 4.91
CA ALA A 66 -6.94 9.47 4.35
C ALA A 66 -7.39 8.02 4.14
N LEU A 67 -6.54 7.20 3.52
CA LEU A 67 -6.81 5.76 3.35
C LEU A 67 -6.95 5.05 4.70
N ARG A 68 -6.09 5.38 5.68
CA ARG A 68 -6.11 4.78 7.02
C ARG A 68 -7.42 5.05 7.77
N MET A 69 -7.98 6.25 7.63
CA MET A 69 -9.29 6.59 8.20
C MET A 69 -10.44 5.78 7.58
N HIS A 70 -10.28 5.33 6.34
CA HIS A 70 -11.24 4.51 5.59
C HIS A 70 -10.89 3.01 5.58
N SER A 71 -9.95 2.60 6.44
CA SER A 71 -9.63 1.19 6.64
C SER A 71 -10.79 0.46 7.32
N PRO A 72 -11.11 -0.79 6.92
CA PRO A 72 -12.18 -1.55 7.56
C PRO A 72 -11.87 -1.74 9.05
N ARG A 73 -12.80 -1.28 9.90
CA ARG A 73 -12.68 -1.41 11.35
C ARG A 73 -12.78 -2.88 11.77
N PRO A 74 -12.09 -3.31 12.83
CA PRO A 74 -12.18 -4.68 13.32
C PRO A 74 -13.63 -5.09 13.64
N VAL A 75 -13.92 -6.36 13.38
CA VAL A 75 -15.20 -7.08 13.21
C VAL A 75 -16.34 -6.76 14.20
N ALA A 76 -16.09 -6.12 15.34
CA ALA A 76 -17.10 -5.79 16.36
C ALA A 76 -18.17 -4.77 15.91
N GLN A 77 -18.02 -4.14 14.74
CA GLN A 77 -18.97 -3.15 14.19
C GLN A 77 -19.50 -3.50 12.79
N ARG A 78 -19.40 -4.77 12.36
CA ARG A 78 -19.92 -5.16 11.04
C ARG A 78 -21.45 -5.27 11.07
N THR A 79 -22.11 -4.25 10.52
CA THR A 79 -23.45 -4.42 9.95
C THR A 79 -23.33 -5.29 8.70
N ASN A 80 -24.40 -6.00 8.31
CA ASN A 80 -24.43 -7.08 7.32
C ASN A 80 -24.11 -6.67 5.85
N ALA A 81 -23.06 -5.90 5.60
CA ALA A 81 -22.60 -5.55 4.26
C ALA A 81 -21.77 -6.69 3.67
N LEU A 82 -22.37 -7.46 2.76
CA LEU A 82 -21.74 -8.51 1.97
C LEU A 82 -20.64 -7.99 1.00
N LEU A 83 -20.48 -6.67 0.90
CA LEU A 83 -19.47 -5.96 0.11
C LEU A 83 -18.71 -5.04 1.09
N GLY A 84 -17.40 -5.26 1.23
CA GLY A 84 -16.59 -4.74 2.34
C GLY A 84 -16.57 -3.21 2.49
N ASP A 85 -16.35 -2.77 3.73
CA ASP A 85 -16.43 -1.39 4.22
C ASP A 85 -15.45 -0.37 3.57
N SER A 86 -14.61 -0.78 2.62
CA SER A 86 -13.62 0.09 1.97
C SER A 86 -13.56 -0.15 0.45
N PRO A 87 -13.71 0.89 -0.39
CA PRO A 87 -13.62 0.74 -1.85
C PRO A 87 -12.20 0.40 -2.33
N PHE A 88 -11.20 0.52 -1.45
CA PHE A 88 -9.78 0.34 -1.76
C PHE A 88 -9.22 -1.00 -1.29
N LEU A 89 -9.99 -1.78 -0.52
CA LEU A 89 -9.50 -3.00 0.10
C LEU A 89 -10.58 -4.09 0.12
N ASN A 90 -10.33 -5.18 -0.60
CA ASN A 90 -11.13 -6.39 -0.52
C ASN A 90 -10.37 -7.44 0.31
N VAL A 91 -10.72 -7.53 1.60
CA VAL A 91 -10.06 -8.45 2.55
C VAL A 91 -10.34 -9.91 2.20
N THR A 92 -11.55 -10.25 1.74
CA THR A 92 -11.95 -11.62 1.39
C THR A 92 -11.13 -12.14 0.20
N LEU A 93 -10.98 -11.32 -0.84
CA LEU A 93 -10.22 -11.66 -2.04
C LEU A 93 -8.72 -11.31 -1.94
N ARG A 94 -8.28 -10.74 -0.82
CA ARG A 94 -6.92 -10.24 -0.59
C ARG A 94 -6.45 -9.31 -1.72
N LYS A 95 -7.30 -8.36 -2.12
CA LYS A 95 -6.98 -7.36 -3.16
C LYS A 95 -6.86 -5.97 -2.55
N ILE A 96 -5.80 -5.26 -2.92
CA ILE A 96 -5.72 -3.81 -2.77
C ILE A 96 -6.12 -3.21 -4.12
N LEU A 97 -7.15 -2.38 -4.10
CA LEU A 97 -7.73 -1.73 -5.27
C LEU A 97 -7.27 -0.27 -5.30
N ILE A 98 -6.41 0.06 -6.26
CA ILE A 98 -5.82 1.39 -6.44
C ILE A 98 -6.53 2.06 -7.61
N PRO A 99 -7.24 3.18 -7.42
CA PRO A 99 -7.88 3.89 -8.52
C PRO A 99 -6.85 4.33 -9.57
N LYS A 100 -7.03 3.90 -10.82
CA LYS A 100 -6.07 4.21 -11.91
C LYS A 100 -5.86 5.71 -12.10
N ARG A 101 -6.92 6.50 -11.91
CA ARG A 101 -6.89 7.96 -11.95
C ARG A 101 -5.91 8.62 -10.96
N PHE A 102 -5.56 7.95 -9.85
CA PHE A 102 -4.56 8.49 -8.90
C PHE A 102 -3.17 8.60 -9.54
N LEU A 103 -2.89 7.84 -10.60
CA LEU A 103 -1.65 7.96 -11.36
C LEU A 103 -1.52 9.29 -12.12
N ASN A 104 -2.63 10.02 -12.33
CA ASN A 104 -2.58 11.37 -12.90
C ASN A 104 -1.97 12.39 -11.91
N PHE A 105 -1.99 12.06 -10.61
CA PHE A 105 -1.46 12.90 -9.54
C PHE A 105 -0.14 12.35 -9.00
N VAL A 106 -0.01 11.01 -8.90
CA VAL A 106 1.19 10.30 -8.47
C VAL A 106 1.62 9.33 -9.58
N PRO A 107 2.44 9.77 -10.55
CA PRO A 107 2.78 8.94 -11.72
C PRO A 107 3.58 7.68 -11.37
N ASP A 108 4.30 7.68 -10.25
CA ASP A 108 5.05 6.52 -9.79
C ASP A 108 4.14 5.50 -9.07
N ILE A 109 3.84 4.42 -9.79
CA ILE A 109 3.02 3.31 -9.31
C ILE A 109 3.59 2.64 -8.05
N ALA A 110 4.92 2.63 -7.87
CA ALA A 110 5.55 2.03 -6.70
C ALA A 110 5.28 2.88 -5.46
N SER A 111 5.53 4.19 -5.53
CA SER A 111 5.22 5.13 -4.44
C SER A 111 3.74 5.16 -4.09
N LEU A 112 2.87 5.13 -5.10
CA LEU A 112 1.41 5.06 -4.88
C LEU A 112 1.02 3.77 -4.18
N THR A 113 1.54 2.62 -4.63
CA THR A 113 1.28 1.33 -4.00
C THR A 113 1.73 1.33 -2.55
N TRP A 114 2.91 1.87 -2.25
CA TRP A 114 3.40 1.95 -0.88
C TRP A 114 2.48 2.78 0.03
N ALA A 115 1.87 3.85 -0.47
CA ALA A 115 0.89 4.60 0.31
C ALA A 115 -0.33 3.73 0.72
N PHE A 116 -0.81 2.87 -0.18
CA PHE A 116 -1.91 1.95 0.12
C PHE A 116 -1.47 0.83 1.08
N VAL A 117 -0.30 0.24 0.85
CA VAL A 117 0.24 -0.81 1.74
C VAL A 117 0.48 -0.26 3.14
N ASP A 118 1.08 0.92 3.26
CA ASP A 118 1.31 1.59 4.54
C ASP A 118 -0.02 1.89 5.25
N ALA A 119 -1.03 2.39 4.53
CA ALA A 119 -2.32 2.73 5.12
C ALA A 119 -3.10 1.53 5.67
N PHE A 120 -3.08 0.40 4.94
CA PHE A 120 -3.91 -0.75 5.25
C PHE A 120 -3.21 -1.84 6.07
N LEU A 121 -1.90 -2.01 5.89
CA LEU A 121 -1.21 -3.23 6.31
C LEU A 121 -0.04 -2.98 7.28
N ILE A 122 0.31 -1.73 7.60
CA ILE A 122 1.42 -1.44 8.54
C ILE A 122 1.09 -1.80 9.99
N GLU A 123 -0.16 -1.61 10.41
CA GLU A 123 -0.65 -1.89 11.78
C GLU A 123 -1.31 -3.28 11.89
N ARG A 124 -1.15 -4.15 10.88
CA ARG A 124 -1.81 -5.46 10.85
C ARG A 124 -1.38 -6.33 12.05
N ARG A 125 -2.32 -7.06 12.63
CA ARG A 125 -2.01 -8.10 13.62
C ARG A 125 -1.64 -9.40 12.91
N LYS A 126 -0.61 -10.10 13.40
CA LYS A 126 -0.13 -11.41 12.90
C LYS A 126 -1.07 -12.55 13.32
N GLU A 127 -2.37 -12.42 13.04
CA GLU A 127 -3.39 -13.38 13.49
C GLU A 127 -3.71 -14.45 12.43
N ASP A 128 -3.43 -14.19 11.14
CA ASP A 128 -3.77 -15.09 10.03
C ASP A 128 -2.62 -15.19 9.01
N TYR A 129 -2.07 -16.39 8.81
CA TYR A 129 -1.02 -16.67 7.83
C TYR A 129 -1.46 -16.44 6.37
N PHE A 130 -2.76 -16.50 6.07
CA PHE A 130 -3.27 -16.20 4.72
C PHE A 130 -3.35 -14.71 4.41
N SER A 131 -2.99 -13.84 5.37
CA SER A 131 -2.79 -12.41 5.15
C SER A 131 -1.40 -12.07 4.60
N ASP A 132 -0.56 -13.07 4.32
CA ASP A 132 0.82 -12.87 3.88
C ASP A 132 0.95 -12.57 2.37
N LEU A 133 -0.12 -12.75 1.57
CA LEU A 133 -0.12 -12.55 0.12
C LEU A 133 -1.35 -11.73 -0.31
N TRP A 134 -1.10 -10.64 -1.03
CA TRP A 134 -2.16 -9.77 -1.59
C TRP A 134 -1.94 -9.53 -3.08
N THR A 135 -3.02 -9.37 -3.81
CA THR A 135 -2.99 -8.93 -5.22
C THR A 135 -3.15 -7.42 -5.28
N LEU A 136 -2.33 -6.78 -6.11
CA LEU A 136 -2.37 -5.33 -6.35
C LEU A 136 -3.08 -5.08 -7.68
N VAL A 137 -4.15 -4.29 -7.66
CA VAL A 137 -5.01 -4.07 -8.82
C VAL A 137 -5.19 -2.58 -9.05
N LEU A 138 -4.95 -2.10 -10.26
CA LEU A 138 -5.46 -0.81 -10.71
C LEU A 138 -6.92 -0.97 -11.12
N THR A 139 -7.81 -0.15 -10.59
CA THR A 139 -9.25 -0.21 -10.87
C THR A 139 -9.77 1.13 -11.39
N ASP A 140 -10.66 1.07 -12.37
CA ASP A 140 -11.43 2.18 -12.95
C ASP A 140 -12.58 1.53 -13.75
N ASP A 141 -12.71 1.79 -15.06
CA ASP A 141 -13.62 1.04 -15.95
C ASP A 141 -13.24 -0.45 -16.12
N SER A 142 -11.97 -0.80 -15.86
CA SER A 142 -11.46 -2.16 -15.96
C SER A 142 -10.41 -2.44 -14.89
N ASP A 143 -10.43 -3.65 -14.32
CA ASP A 143 -9.40 -4.10 -13.38
C ASP A 143 -8.15 -4.58 -14.11
N GLU A 144 -6.99 -4.03 -13.74
CA GLU A 144 -5.67 -4.43 -14.23
C GLU A 144 -4.81 -4.90 -13.06
N ILE A 145 -4.40 -6.17 -13.05
CA ILE A 145 -3.45 -6.68 -12.05
C ILE A 145 -2.06 -6.12 -12.36
N ILE A 146 -1.48 -5.41 -11.39
CA ILE A 146 -0.17 -4.76 -11.56
C ILE A 146 0.95 -5.49 -10.82
N GLY A 147 0.61 -6.35 -9.87
CA GLY A 147 1.60 -7.06 -9.07
C GLY A 147 1.00 -7.87 -7.92
N SER A 148 1.89 -8.42 -7.12
CA SER A 148 1.57 -9.06 -5.84
C SER A 148 2.35 -8.41 -4.72
N LEU A 149 1.80 -8.44 -3.50
CA LEU A 149 2.47 -8.04 -2.27
C LEU A 149 2.65 -9.27 -1.39
N ILE A 150 3.88 -9.48 -0.94
CA ILE A 150 4.24 -10.49 0.05
C ILE A 150 4.65 -9.82 1.35
N LEU A 151 4.16 -10.40 2.43
CA LEU A 151 4.24 -9.89 3.78
C LEU A 151 4.85 -10.96 4.68
N PRO A 152 6.19 -11.13 4.68
CA PRO A 152 6.85 -12.13 5.52
C PRO A 152 6.61 -11.87 7.00
N GLN A 153 6.34 -12.94 7.75
CA GLN A 153 6.24 -12.89 9.21
C GLN A 153 7.56 -13.30 9.83
N PHE A 154 8.27 -12.36 10.43
CA PHE A 154 9.48 -12.63 11.20
C PHE A 154 9.15 -12.74 12.70
N ASN A 155 9.73 -13.75 13.35
CA ASN A 155 9.63 -13.98 14.80
C ASN A 155 10.75 -13.28 15.59
N ARG A 156 11.90 -13.06 14.94
CA ARG A 156 13.11 -12.38 15.44
C ARG A 156 13.81 -11.72 14.24
N LEU A 157 15.01 -11.20 14.44
CA LEU A 157 15.92 -10.82 13.36
C LEU A 157 15.98 -11.95 12.33
N GLY A 158 15.34 -11.71 11.19
CA GLY A 158 15.07 -12.70 10.16
C GLY A 158 15.35 -12.15 8.77
N GLU A 159 15.45 -13.07 7.83
CA GLU A 159 15.66 -12.77 6.43
C GLU A 159 14.87 -13.73 5.56
N ILE A 160 14.46 -13.25 4.38
CA ILE A 160 13.88 -14.08 3.35
C ILE A 160 14.79 -14.04 2.12
N LYS A 161 15.20 -15.23 1.68
CA LYS A 161 15.88 -15.44 0.39
C LYS A 161 14.82 -15.80 -0.63
N ILE A 162 14.82 -15.10 -1.74
CA ILE A 162 13.82 -15.18 -2.79
C ILE A 162 14.52 -15.48 -4.09
N SER A 163 14.06 -16.48 -4.83
CA SER A 163 14.46 -16.70 -6.22
C SER A 163 13.25 -16.44 -7.12
N LEU A 164 13.42 -15.48 -8.03
CA LEU A 164 12.42 -14.99 -8.96
C LEU A 164 13.05 -14.85 -10.34
N SER A 165 12.51 -15.56 -11.33
CA SER A 165 13.02 -15.55 -12.71
C SER A 165 14.53 -15.85 -12.81
N GLY A 166 15.01 -16.79 -12.00
CA GLY A 166 16.42 -17.21 -11.94
C GLY A 166 17.36 -16.23 -11.23
N LYS A 167 16.84 -15.13 -10.67
CA LYS A 167 17.61 -14.18 -9.86
C LYS A 167 17.31 -14.36 -8.38
N SER A 168 18.36 -14.34 -7.57
CA SER A 168 18.26 -14.43 -6.11
C SER A 168 18.31 -13.06 -5.45
N TYR A 169 17.38 -12.82 -4.55
CA TYR A 169 17.22 -11.61 -3.77
C TYR A 169 17.20 -11.96 -2.28
N GLN A 170 17.60 -11.00 -1.44
CA GLN A 170 17.58 -11.15 0.00
C GLN A 170 16.92 -9.92 0.61
N VAL A 171 15.87 -10.14 1.40
CA VAL A 171 15.15 -9.09 2.11
C VAL A 171 15.27 -9.35 3.60
N LYS A 172 15.77 -8.36 4.34
CA LYS A 172 15.95 -8.43 5.80
C LYS A 172 14.70 -7.89 6.50
N GLN A 173 14.45 -8.34 7.73
CA GLN A 173 13.46 -7.67 8.59
C GLN A 173 13.76 -6.16 8.68
N GLY A 174 12.71 -5.33 8.62
CA GLY A 174 12.83 -3.88 8.60
C GLY A 174 13.02 -3.27 7.21
N SER A 175 13.09 -4.09 6.15
CA SER A 175 13.26 -3.61 4.78
C SER A 175 12.04 -3.88 3.90
N ALA A 176 11.89 -3.08 2.86
CA ALA A 176 10.86 -3.21 1.84
C ALA A 176 11.53 -3.13 0.47
N LEU A 177 11.07 -3.95 -0.47
CA LEU A 177 11.69 -4.06 -1.79
C LEU A 177 10.63 -4.37 -2.86
N VAL A 178 10.82 -3.82 -4.05
CA VAL A 178 10.05 -4.17 -5.25
C VAL A 178 10.96 -4.94 -6.18
N LEU A 179 10.54 -6.15 -6.57
CA LEU A 179 11.25 -7.03 -7.48
C LEU A 179 10.54 -7.06 -8.84
N PRO A 180 11.26 -6.81 -9.95
CA PRO A 180 10.63 -6.80 -11.26
C PRO A 180 10.20 -8.21 -11.67
N CYS A 181 8.92 -8.35 -12.04
CA CYS A 181 8.33 -9.54 -12.66
C CYS A 181 7.38 -9.07 -13.75
N LEU A 182 7.91 -8.90 -14.97
CA LEU A 182 7.17 -8.33 -16.09
C LEU A 182 6.18 -9.32 -16.73
N ALA A 183 6.31 -10.62 -16.44
CA ALA A 183 5.34 -11.62 -16.86
C ALA A 183 4.05 -11.47 -16.05
N ASN A 184 2.92 -11.87 -16.62
CA ASN A 184 1.62 -11.83 -15.93
C ASN A 184 1.63 -12.67 -14.64
N ARG A 185 2.39 -13.77 -14.65
CA ARG A 185 2.63 -14.62 -13.50
C ARG A 185 4.10 -15.00 -13.45
N CYS A 186 4.66 -15.08 -12.24
CA CYS A 186 6.01 -15.58 -12.02
C CYS A 186 5.99 -16.67 -10.96
N GLU A 187 6.86 -17.66 -11.13
CA GLU A 187 7.20 -18.59 -10.07
C GLU A 187 8.16 -17.92 -9.09
N LEU A 188 7.76 -17.94 -7.83
CA LEU A 188 8.52 -17.46 -6.70
C LEU A 188 8.89 -18.64 -5.82
N SER A 189 10.18 -18.88 -5.63
CA SER A 189 10.65 -19.77 -4.57
C SER A 189 11.27 -18.93 -3.45
N TYR A 190 11.00 -19.31 -2.20
CA TYR A 190 11.50 -18.58 -1.05
C TYR A 190 11.96 -19.50 0.08
N LYS A 191 12.90 -19.00 0.87
CA LYS A 191 13.36 -19.59 2.12
C LYS A 191 13.51 -18.49 3.17
N VAL A 192 12.68 -18.57 4.20
CA VAL A 192 12.65 -17.65 5.35
C VAL A 192 13.49 -18.22 6.48
N GLN A 193 14.34 -17.39 7.07
CA GLN A 193 15.02 -17.66 8.33
C GLN A 193 14.30 -16.93 9.46
N ASN A 194 14.03 -17.63 10.56
CA ASN A 194 13.34 -17.11 11.74
C ASN A 194 11.95 -16.50 11.43
N GLY A 195 11.20 -17.12 10.52
CA GLY A 195 9.89 -16.63 10.11
C GLY A 195 9.17 -17.57 9.15
N SER A 196 8.08 -17.07 8.57
CA SER A 196 7.29 -17.78 7.57
C SER A 196 6.61 -16.83 6.59
N VAL A 197 6.27 -17.35 5.43
CA VAL A 197 5.29 -16.76 4.50
C VAL A 197 4.24 -17.84 4.28
N LEU A 198 2.95 -17.50 4.43
CA LEU A 198 1.83 -18.43 4.32
C LEU A 198 1.99 -19.65 5.26
N GLY A 199 2.53 -19.42 6.46
CA GLY A 199 2.79 -20.47 7.46
C GLY A 199 3.92 -21.44 7.12
N LYS A 200 4.66 -21.22 6.03
CA LYS A 200 5.78 -22.06 5.60
C LYS A 200 7.10 -21.29 5.66
N ALA A 201 8.16 -21.95 6.13
CA ALA A 201 9.51 -21.42 6.10
C ALA A 201 10.14 -21.51 4.69
N GLU A 202 9.68 -22.45 3.85
CA GLU A 202 10.20 -22.64 2.50
C GLU A 202 9.07 -23.15 1.59
N SER A 203 8.93 -22.54 0.41
CA SER A 203 7.96 -22.98 -0.59
C SER A 203 8.27 -22.41 -1.97
N ALA A 204 7.56 -22.93 -2.97
CA ALA A 204 7.46 -22.36 -4.30
C ALA A 204 5.98 -22.09 -4.59
N ILE A 205 5.67 -20.86 -5.00
CA ILE A 205 4.31 -20.40 -5.29
C ILE A 205 4.28 -19.61 -6.59
N GLU A 206 3.14 -19.62 -7.26
CA GLU A 206 2.88 -18.74 -8.40
C GLU A 206 2.26 -17.43 -7.88
N VAL A 207 2.82 -16.29 -8.30
CA VAL A 207 2.32 -14.96 -7.94
C VAL A 207 2.06 -14.14 -9.19
N TYR A 208 1.15 -13.18 -9.09
CA TYR A 208 0.93 -12.21 -10.16
C TYR A 208 2.11 -11.25 -10.26
N GLY A 209 2.61 -11.08 -11.48
CA GLY A 209 3.51 -9.99 -11.83
C GLY A 209 2.75 -8.81 -12.40
N GLY A 210 3.34 -8.19 -13.42
CA GLY A 210 2.77 -7.06 -14.14
C GLY A 210 3.70 -5.86 -14.13
N LYS A 211 3.12 -4.66 -14.26
CA LYS A 211 3.88 -3.41 -14.36
C LYS A 211 4.71 -3.09 -13.12
N LEU A 212 4.23 -3.45 -11.93
CA LEU A 212 4.94 -3.25 -10.67
C LEU A 212 5.79 -4.49 -10.29
N GLY A 213 5.29 -5.69 -10.58
CA GLY A 213 5.95 -6.94 -10.22
C GLY A 213 5.63 -7.38 -8.79
N LEU A 214 6.64 -7.79 -8.04
CA LEU A 214 6.48 -8.34 -6.70
C LEU A 214 6.95 -7.35 -5.63
N VAL A 215 6.04 -6.89 -4.79
CA VAL A 215 6.34 -6.06 -3.62
C VAL A 215 6.56 -6.97 -2.42
N ILE A 216 7.64 -6.77 -1.67
CA ILE A 216 7.91 -7.50 -0.43
C ILE A 216 8.06 -6.48 0.68
N ASP A 217 7.21 -6.59 1.70
CA ASP A 217 7.26 -5.72 2.87
C ASP A 217 7.63 -6.51 4.13
N GLY A 218 8.92 -6.43 4.49
CA GLY A 218 9.46 -6.98 5.72
C GLY A 218 9.52 -5.97 6.87
N ARG A 219 8.89 -4.79 6.76
CA ARG A 219 8.97 -3.72 7.78
C ARG A 219 8.12 -3.99 9.02
N SER A 220 7.23 -4.99 9.01
CA SER A 220 6.37 -5.27 10.17
C SER A 220 7.18 -5.75 11.38
N LEU A 221 6.94 -5.10 12.52
CA LEU A 221 7.47 -5.41 13.85
C LEU A 221 7.05 -6.82 14.31
#